data_AF-A0A965TSQ9-F1
#
_entry.id   AF-A0A965TSQ9-F1
#
_cell.length_a   1.000
_cell.length_b   1.000
_cell.length_c   1.000
_cell.angle_alpha   90.00
_cell.angle_beta   90.00
_cell.angle_gamma   90.00
#
_symmetry.space_group_name_H-M   'P 1'
#
loop_
_entity.id
_entity.type
_entity.pdbx_description
1 polymer ?
#
loop_
_entity_poly.entity_id
_entity_poly.type
_entity_poly.pdbx_seq_one_letter_code
_entity_poly.pdbx_strand_id
1 'polypeptide(L)'
;MTLKEGICPNCGSLLQLDDKNTQGHCLFCDAVFESDVAYAIAVDSAGVTFPNLPQPKYEGPNLNPQLNNAQFAARATQVETTKKQKAKVEVKPAQPAYVPKNDIKLPDLRLTVKTRLKLTGAAVLALAIIVALSAPPIMKRNDARIQLLAVIPQISPVTTDVDKTVVIHGLSNQRLELALPAAITADEATALFNRYADQRAAITGEDAADFSATRSDLIVKIVTPEGGYLIEQPKSQAALEDGSAIQVLG
;
A
#
# COMPACT_ATOMS: atom_id res chain seq x y z
N MET A 1 -13.23 20.81 -16.66
CA MET A 1 -13.94 20.27 -15.49
C MET A 1 -12.92 20.32 -14.40
N THR A 2 -13.12 21.23 -13.47
CA THR A 2 -12.21 21.39 -12.34
C THR A 2 -12.93 20.77 -11.16
N LEU A 3 -12.35 19.72 -10.59
CA LEU A 3 -12.89 19.18 -9.34
C LEU A 3 -12.51 20.13 -8.22
N LYS A 4 -13.50 20.55 -7.45
CA LYS A 4 -13.31 21.38 -6.27
C LYS A 4 -13.71 20.61 -5.04
N GLU A 5 -12.91 20.74 -3.99
CA GLU A 5 -13.19 20.13 -2.69
C GLU A 5 -14.33 20.87 -2.00
N GLY A 6 -15.28 20.12 -1.47
CA GLY A 6 -16.40 20.60 -0.68
C GLY A 6 -16.66 19.69 0.51
N ILE A 7 -17.32 20.20 1.55
CA ILE A 7 -17.74 19.41 2.71
C ILE A 7 -19.27 19.30 2.72
N CYS A 8 -19.78 18.09 2.90
CA CYS A 8 -21.22 17.87 2.97
C CYS A 8 -21.85 18.61 4.17
N PRO A 9 -22.86 19.46 3.96
CA PRO A 9 -23.50 20.21 5.05
C PRO A 9 -24.30 19.33 6.01
N ASN A 10 -24.68 18.11 5.61
CA ASN A 10 -25.45 17.19 6.47
C ASN A 10 -24.54 16.35 7.37
N CYS A 11 -23.50 15.72 6.82
CA CYS A 11 -22.70 14.71 7.53
C CYS A 11 -21.21 15.06 7.69
N GLY A 12 -20.76 16.20 7.16
CA GLY A 12 -19.36 16.63 7.28
C GLY A 12 -18.36 15.82 6.44
N SER A 13 -18.83 14.92 5.57
CA SER A 13 -17.95 14.17 4.68
C SER A 13 -17.29 15.08 3.65
N LEU A 14 -15.99 14.88 3.41
CA LEU A 14 -15.25 15.54 2.33
C LEU A 14 -15.67 14.94 0.97
N LEU A 15 -15.94 15.81 0.01
CA LEU A 15 -16.45 15.47 -1.32
C LEU A 15 -15.65 16.18 -2.40
N GLN A 16 -15.50 15.53 -3.55
CA GLN A 16 -15.07 16.18 -4.79
C GLN A 16 -16.32 16.50 -5.60
N LEU A 17 -16.53 17.78 -5.93
CA LEU A 17 -17.68 18.24 -6.69
C LEU A 17 -17.21 18.83 -8.02
N ASP A 18 -18.01 18.68 -9.07
CA ASP A 18 -17.76 19.29 -10.38
C ASP A 18 -18.13 20.77 -10.32
N ASP A 19 -17.19 21.65 -10.69
CA ASP A 19 -17.39 23.11 -10.75
C ASP A 19 -18.53 23.55 -11.68
N LYS A 20 -18.99 22.67 -12.56
CA LYS A 20 -20.11 22.92 -13.48
C LYS A 20 -21.49 22.62 -12.89
N ASN A 21 -21.56 21.84 -11.81
CA ASN A 21 -22.84 21.46 -11.21
C ASN A 21 -23.18 22.43 -10.08
N THR A 22 -24.35 23.08 -10.17
CA THR A 22 -24.88 23.92 -9.08
C THR A 22 -25.21 23.09 -7.83
N GLN A 23 -25.48 21.79 -8.01
CA GLN A 23 -25.81 20.87 -6.94
C GLN A 23 -24.77 19.77 -6.77
N GLY A 24 -24.45 19.45 -5.51
CA GLY A 24 -23.66 18.31 -5.10
C GLY A 24 -24.55 17.22 -4.50
N HIS A 25 -24.13 15.97 -4.65
CA HIS A 25 -24.74 14.81 -4.01
C HIS A 25 -23.69 14.11 -3.14
N CYS A 26 -24.02 13.88 -1.87
CA CYS A 26 -23.18 13.13 -0.95
C CYS A 26 -23.46 11.63 -1.10
N LEU A 27 -22.47 10.86 -1.55
CA LEU A 27 -22.58 9.40 -1.67
C LEU A 27 -22.75 8.70 -0.31
N PHE A 28 -22.40 9.36 0.81
CA PHE A 28 -22.42 8.74 2.13
C PHE A 28 -23.76 8.83 2.85
N CYS A 29 -24.46 9.95 2.71
CA CYS A 29 -25.73 10.20 3.40
C CYS A 29 -26.87 10.51 2.44
N ASP A 30 -26.64 10.42 1.13
CA ASP A 30 -27.58 10.76 0.05
C ASP A 30 -28.11 12.21 0.05
N ALA A 31 -27.51 13.11 0.83
CA ALA A 31 -27.87 14.51 0.84
C ALA A 31 -27.59 15.17 -0.52
N VAL A 32 -28.58 15.91 -1.02
CA VAL A 32 -28.42 16.83 -2.15
C VAL A 32 -28.40 18.26 -1.60
N PHE A 33 -27.41 19.03 -2.01
CA PHE A 33 -27.17 20.38 -1.52
C PHE A 33 -26.56 21.25 -2.62
N GLU A 34 -26.56 22.55 -2.42
CA GLU A 34 -25.91 23.49 -3.35
C GLU A 34 -24.38 23.42 -3.18
N SER A 35 -23.67 23.29 -4.30
CA SER A 35 -22.21 23.11 -4.32
C SER A 35 -21.47 24.27 -3.62
N ASP A 36 -21.99 25.49 -3.73
CA ASP A 36 -21.43 26.68 -3.08
C ASP A 36 -21.40 26.59 -1.56
N VAL A 37 -22.42 25.96 -0.96
CA VAL A 37 -22.48 25.73 0.50
C VAL A 37 -21.38 24.76 0.90
N ALA A 38 -21.18 23.70 0.13
CA ALA A 38 -20.13 22.73 0.40
C ALA A 38 -18.73 23.33 0.24
N TYR A 39 -18.53 24.23 -0.74
CA TYR A 39 -17.27 24.95 -0.91
C TYR A 39 -17.02 25.94 0.23
N ALA A 40 -18.04 26.63 0.71
CA ALA A 40 -17.89 27.57 1.83
C ALA A 40 -17.47 26.84 3.11
N ILE A 41 -18.08 25.69 3.42
CA ILE A 41 -17.73 24.87 4.59
C ILE A 41 -16.30 24.32 4.47
N ALA A 42 -15.84 24.01 3.26
CA ALA A 42 -14.47 23.55 3.03
C ALA A 42 -13.40 24.64 3.28
N VAL A 43 -13.76 25.92 3.09
CA VAL A 43 -12.86 27.05 3.37
C VAL A 43 -12.84 27.37 4.87
N ASP A 44 -14.01 27.35 5.52
CA ASP A 44 -14.14 27.55 6.95
C ASP A 44 -15.24 26.66 7.54
N SER A 45 -14.81 25.60 8.23
CA SER A 45 -15.71 24.68 8.91
C SER A 45 -15.97 25.07 10.37
N ALA A 46 -15.36 26.15 10.88
CA ALA A 46 -15.49 26.55 12.28
C ALA A 46 -16.93 27.00 12.58
N GLY A 47 -17.60 26.28 13.50
CA GLY A 47 -18.98 26.60 13.92
C GLY A 47 -20.08 25.98 13.05
N VAL A 48 -19.74 25.21 12.01
CA VAL A 48 -20.73 24.47 11.22
C VAL A 48 -21.19 23.24 12.01
N THR A 49 -22.50 23.13 12.26
CA THR A 49 -23.09 21.96 12.91
C THR A 49 -23.63 21.00 11.84
N PHE A 50 -23.16 19.75 11.86
CA PHE A 50 -23.59 18.71 10.94
C PHE A 50 -24.74 17.89 11.53
N PRO A 51 -25.99 18.06 11.05
CA PRO A 51 -27.17 17.51 11.69
C PRO A 51 -27.31 15.98 11.54
N ASN A 52 -26.59 15.36 10.58
CA ASN A 52 -26.58 13.92 10.34
C ASN A 52 -27.97 13.29 10.22
N LEU A 53 -28.91 14.01 9.60
CA LEU A 53 -30.28 13.51 9.43
C LEU A 53 -30.34 12.53 8.26
N PRO A 54 -31.12 11.44 8.37
CA PRO A 54 -31.32 10.50 7.28
C PRO A 54 -32.00 11.21 6.10
N GLN A 55 -31.40 11.10 4.92
CA GLN A 55 -31.92 11.71 3.70
C GLN A 55 -32.66 10.66 2.86
N PRO A 56 -33.69 11.07 2.10
CA PRO A 56 -34.30 10.18 1.12
C PRO A 56 -33.30 9.84 0.02
N LYS A 57 -33.44 8.65 -0.57
CA LYS A 57 -32.62 8.23 -1.70
C LYS A 57 -32.80 9.20 -2.87
N TYR A 58 -31.71 9.69 -3.43
CA TYR A 58 -31.76 10.60 -4.57
C TYR A 58 -32.09 9.87 -5.87
N GLU A 59 -33.15 10.31 -6.56
CA GLU A 59 -33.63 9.74 -7.85
C GLU A 59 -33.41 10.70 -9.04
N GLY A 60 -32.67 11.80 -8.84
CA GLY A 60 -32.43 12.82 -9.87
C GLY A 60 -31.29 12.49 -10.85
N PRO A 61 -30.92 13.45 -11.73
CA PRO A 61 -29.79 13.28 -12.65
C PRO A 61 -28.48 13.05 -11.89
N ASN A 62 -27.54 12.28 -12.45
CA ASN A 62 -26.28 11.99 -11.78
C ASN A 62 -25.45 13.27 -11.56
N LEU A 63 -25.27 13.66 -10.28
CA LEU A 63 -24.50 14.82 -9.85
C LEU A 63 -23.05 14.47 -9.45
N ASN A 64 -22.67 13.19 -9.50
CA ASN A 64 -21.31 12.77 -9.15
C ASN A 64 -20.30 13.29 -10.18
N PRO A 65 -19.11 13.73 -9.73
CA PRO A 65 -18.06 14.15 -10.65
C PRO A 65 -17.71 13.02 -11.60
N GLN A 66 -17.77 13.28 -12.91
CA GLN A 66 -17.23 12.35 -13.89
C GLN A 66 -15.71 12.45 -13.83
N LEU A 67 -15.10 11.61 -13.01
CA LEU A 67 -13.67 11.37 -13.03
C LEU A 67 -13.31 10.84 -14.42
N ASN A 68 -12.81 11.73 -15.29
CA ASN A 68 -12.15 11.37 -16.54
C ASN A 68 -10.78 10.71 -16.25
N ASN A 69 -10.79 9.69 -15.39
CA ASN A 69 -9.65 8.83 -15.19
C ASN A 69 -9.69 7.79 -16.32
N ALA A 70 -8.89 8.02 -17.36
CA ALA A 70 -8.61 7.01 -18.39
C ALA A 70 -8.14 5.66 -17.81
N GLN A 71 -7.65 5.64 -16.56
CA GLN A 71 -7.26 4.44 -15.83
C GLN A 71 -8.41 3.74 -15.08
N PHE A 72 -9.52 4.42 -14.77
CA PHE A 72 -10.74 3.77 -14.27
C PHE A 72 -11.70 3.38 -15.40
N ALA A 73 -11.63 4.06 -16.56
CA ALA A 73 -12.32 3.63 -17.77
C ALA A 73 -11.89 2.21 -18.21
N ALA A 74 -10.61 1.85 -18.04
CA ALA A 74 -10.11 0.50 -18.35
C ALA A 74 -10.65 -0.59 -17.42
N ARG A 75 -11.12 -0.24 -16.21
CA ARG A 75 -11.79 -1.18 -15.28
C ARG A 75 -13.32 -1.10 -15.34
N ALA A 76 -13.89 -0.06 -15.94
CA ALA A 76 -15.31 0.02 -16.26
C ALA A 76 -15.67 -0.68 -17.58
N THR A 77 -14.71 -0.90 -18.49
CA THR A 77 -14.92 -1.63 -19.76
C THR A 77 -15.13 -3.15 -19.65
N GLN A 78 -15.26 -3.72 -18.45
CA GLN A 78 -15.83 -5.08 -18.28
C GLN A 78 -17.29 -5.10 -17.82
N VAL A 79 -17.93 -3.92 -17.69
CA VAL A 79 -19.39 -3.83 -17.55
C VAL A 79 -19.92 -2.75 -18.50
N GLU A 80 -19.68 -2.93 -19.81
CA GLU A 80 -20.52 -2.29 -20.83
C GLU A 80 -21.52 -3.30 -21.39
N THR A 81 -22.71 -3.20 -20.79
CA THR A 81 -23.99 -3.36 -21.46
C THR A 81 -23.91 -3.02 -22.96
N THR A 82 -24.34 -3.97 -23.77
CA THR A 82 -24.41 -3.83 -25.22
C THR A 82 -25.38 -2.69 -25.61
N LYS A 83 -24.81 -1.62 -26.15
CA LYS A 83 -25.35 -0.62 -27.10
C LYS A 83 -26.85 -0.25 -26.95
N LYS A 84 -27.10 0.98 -26.47
CA LYS A 84 -28.25 1.79 -26.93
C LYS A 84 -27.76 3.10 -27.54
N GLN A 85 -27.92 3.22 -28.86
CA GLN A 85 -27.91 4.50 -29.57
C GLN A 85 -29.07 5.37 -29.05
N LYS A 86 -28.78 6.64 -28.80
CA LYS A 86 -29.78 7.66 -28.48
C LYS A 86 -30.62 7.95 -29.73
N ALA A 87 -31.83 7.41 -29.79
CA ALA A 87 -32.91 8.00 -30.56
C ALA A 87 -33.74 8.89 -29.60
N LYS A 88 -34.16 10.07 -30.10
CA LYS A 88 -35.06 11.01 -29.40
C LYS A 88 -36.23 10.25 -28.76
N VAL A 89 -36.42 10.43 -27.45
CA VAL A 89 -37.53 9.82 -26.70
C VAL A 89 -38.80 10.61 -26.96
N GLU A 90 -39.73 10.00 -27.69
CA GLU A 90 -41.15 10.33 -27.60
C GLU A 90 -41.76 9.40 -26.54
N VAL A 91 -42.36 9.98 -25.49
CA VAL A 91 -42.84 9.25 -24.31
C VAL A 91 -44.02 8.36 -24.69
N LYS A 92 -43.82 7.04 -24.70
CA LYS A 92 -44.91 6.06 -24.76
C LYS A 92 -45.19 5.46 -23.38
N PRO A 93 -46.46 5.22 -23.03
CA PRO A 93 -46.86 4.79 -21.69
C PRO A 93 -46.25 3.44 -21.32
N ALA A 94 -45.93 3.30 -20.03
CA ALA A 94 -45.23 2.16 -19.45
C ALA A 94 -45.88 0.83 -19.84
N GLN A 95 -45.12 -0.02 -20.55
CA GLN A 95 -45.52 -1.40 -20.78
C GLN A 95 -45.32 -2.22 -19.50
N PRO A 96 -46.20 -3.20 -19.22
CA PRO A 96 -46.11 -4.02 -18.03
C PRO A 96 -44.76 -4.77 -18.00
N ALA A 97 -44.13 -4.78 -16.82
CA ALA A 97 -42.87 -5.45 -16.58
C ALA A 97 -42.94 -6.91 -17.06
N TYR A 98 -42.01 -7.31 -17.91
CA TYR A 98 -41.87 -8.67 -18.39
C TYR A 98 -41.53 -9.59 -17.21
N VAL A 99 -42.51 -10.37 -16.75
CA VAL A 99 -42.27 -11.50 -15.85
C VAL A 99 -41.92 -12.71 -16.73
N PRO A 100 -40.68 -13.22 -16.67
CA PRO A 100 -40.31 -14.39 -17.46
C PRO A 100 -41.22 -15.57 -17.10
N LYS A 101 -41.89 -16.15 -18.10
CA LYS A 101 -42.88 -17.24 -17.92
C LYS A 101 -42.30 -18.55 -17.40
N ASN A 102 -40.98 -18.69 -17.35
CA ASN A 102 -40.30 -19.89 -16.88
C ASN A 102 -39.21 -19.47 -15.89
N ASP A 103 -39.15 -20.15 -14.75
CA ASP A 103 -38.04 -20.04 -13.81
C ASP A 103 -36.71 -20.17 -14.56
N ILE A 104 -35.81 -19.21 -14.35
CA ILE A 104 -34.44 -19.28 -14.87
C ILE A 104 -33.77 -20.44 -14.13
N LYS A 105 -33.86 -21.64 -14.71
CA LYS A 105 -33.14 -22.83 -14.22
C LYS A 105 -31.65 -22.58 -14.46
N LEU A 106 -30.98 -22.04 -13.44
CA LEU A 106 -29.52 -22.08 -13.35
C LEU A 106 -29.11 -23.55 -13.59
N PRO A 107 -28.18 -23.82 -14.54
CA PRO A 107 -27.68 -25.17 -14.73
C PRO A 107 -27.16 -25.67 -13.38
N ASP A 108 -27.66 -26.83 -12.93
CA ASP A 108 -27.20 -27.45 -11.69
C ASP A 108 -25.74 -27.90 -11.94
N LEU A 109 -24.79 -27.00 -11.63
CA LEU A 109 -23.34 -27.18 -11.78
C LEU A 109 -22.84 -28.20 -10.75
N ARG A 110 -23.42 -29.40 -10.77
CA ARG A 110 -22.95 -30.55 -10.00
C ARG A 110 -21.70 -31.07 -10.68
N LEU A 111 -20.57 -30.47 -10.35
CA LEU A 111 -19.25 -31.01 -10.69
C LEU A 111 -19.23 -32.48 -10.24
N THR A 112 -19.05 -33.40 -11.18
CA THR A 112 -18.94 -34.83 -10.89
C THR A 112 -17.77 -35.06 -9.93
N VAL A 113 -17.88 -36.05 -9.04
CA VAL A 113 -16.86 -36.34 -8.01
C VAL A 113 -15.47 -36.49 -8.62
N LYS A 114 -15.38 -37.07 -9.82
CA LYS A 114 -14.13 -37.20 -10.59
C LYS A 114 -13.52 -35.85 -10.98
N THR A 115 -14.34 -34.90 -11.43
CA THR A 115 -13.89 -33.55 -11.79
C THR A 115 -13.49 -32.76 -10.55
N ARG A 116 -14.22 -32.90 -9.43
CA ARG A 116 -13.83 -32.29 -8.15
C ARG A 116 -12.47 -32.81 -7.70
N LEU A 117 -12.25 -34.12 -7.72
CA LEU A 117 -10.99 -34.73 -7.32
C LEU A 117 -9.81 -34.27 -8.20
N LYS A 118 -10.02 -34.16 -9.52
CA LYS A 118 -9.01 -33.62 -10.45
C LYS A 118 -8.70 -32.15 -10.15
N LEU A 119 -9.71 -31.32 -9.92
CA LEU A 119 -9.54 -29.90 -9.62
C LEU A 119 -8.81 -29.70 -8.28
N THR A 120 -9.21 -30.45 -7.25
CA THR A 120 -8.53 -30.45 -5.95
C THR A 120 -7.09 -30.94 -6.08
N GLY A 121 -6.86 -32.03 -6.82
CA GLY A 121 -5.51 -32.55 -7.06
C GLY A 121 -4.62 -31.53 -7.79
N ALA A 122 -5.15 -30.86 -8.82
CA ALA A 122 -4.44 -29.79 -9.52
C ALA A 122 -4.12 -28.61 -8.60
N ALA A 123 -5.06 -28.20 -7.75
CA ALA A 123 -4.86 -27.12 -6.79
C ALA A 123 -3.78 -27.48 -5.74
N VAL A 124 -3.82 -28.70 -5.18
CA VAL A 124 -2.82 -29.18 -4.23
C VAL A 124 -1.44 -29.28 -4.88
N LEU A 125 -1.37 -29.79 -6.11
CA LEU A 125 -0.11 -29.87 -6.86
C LEU A 125 0.48 -28.47 -7.12
N ALA A 126 -0.35 -27.52 -7.54
CA ALA A 126 0.08 -26.14 -7.74
C ALA A 126 0.60 -25.52 -6.43
N LEU A 127 -0.08 -25.75 -5.31
CA LEU A 127 0.35 -25.28 -3.99
C LEU A 127 1.67 -25.92 -3.56
N ALA A 128 1.85 -27.23 -3.81
CA ALA A 128 3.08 -27.94 -3.50
C ALA A 128 4.28 -27.40 -4.30
N ILE A 129 4.08 -27.08 -5.58
CA ILE A 129 5.12 -26.46 -6.42
C ILE A 129 5.49 -25.08 -5.87
N ILE A 130 4.51 -24.25 -5.51
CA ILE A 130 4.77 -22.92 -4.92
C ILE A 130 5.62 -23.05 -3.65
N VAL A 131 5.23 -23.94 -2.72
CA VAL A 131 5.97 -24.17 -1.48
C VAL A 131 7.38 -24.68 -1.74
N ALA A 132 7.55 -25.64 -2.67
CA ALA A 132 8.86 -26.19 -3.01
C ALA A 132 9.82 -25.14 -3.56
N LEU A 133 9.31 -24.15 -4.31
CA LEU A 133 10.11 -23.06 -4.86
C LEU A 133 10.33 -21.93 -3.84
N SER A 134 9.35 -21.62 -2.99
CA SER A 134 9.42 -20.49 -2.06
C SER A 134 10.08 -20.81 -0.72
N ALA A 135 9.99 -22.06 -0.23
CA ALA A 135 10.51 -22.42 1.08
C ALA A 135 12.03 -22.30 1.20
N PRO A 136 12.85 -22.83 0.26
CA PRO A 136 14.31 -22.74 0.38
C PRO A 136 14.87 -21.30 0.53
N PRO A 137 14.47 -20.31 -0.28
CA PRO A 137 14.98 -18.94 -0.11
C PRO A 137 14.48 -18.30 1.19
N ILE A 138 13.26 -18.60 1.64
CA ILE A 138 12.74 -18.10 2.93
C ILE A 138 13.54 -18.69 4.10
N MET A 139 13.84 -19.99 4.06
CA MET A 139 14.66 -20.65 5.08
C MET A 139 16.07 -20.07 5.09
N LYS A 140 16.74 -19.99 3.93
CA LYS A 140 18.09 -19.38 3.81
C LYS A 140 18.11 -17.95 4.36
N ARG A 141 17.09 -17.14 4.05
CA ARG A 141 16.96 -15.78 4.58
C ARG A 141 16.83 -15.77 6.10
N ASN A 142 15.98 -16.62 6.67
CA ASN A 142 15.74 -16.68 8.10
C ASN A 142 16.98 -17.20 8.85
N ASP A 143 17.65 -18.22 8.31
CA ASP A 143 18.90 -18.76 8.88
C ASP A 143 20.01 -17.70 8.89
N ALA A 144 20.17 -16.98 7.76
CA ALA A 144 21.10 -15.86 7.68
C ALA A 144 20.76 -14.77 8.70
N ARG A 145 19.47 -14.48 8.92
CA ARG A 145 19.03 -13.50 9.92
C ARG A 145 19.37 -13.94 11.34
N ILE A 146 19.16 -15.20 11.69
CA ILE A 146 19.51 -15.75 13.01
C ILE A 146 21.01 -15.62 13.25
N GLN A 147 21.82 -15.96 12.25
CA GLN A 147 23.29 -15.81 12.33
C GLN A 147 23.70 -14.35 12.48
N LEU A 148 23.08 -13.44 11.71
CA LEU A 148 23.33 -12.01 11.82
C LEU A 148 22.99 -11.46 13.21
N LEU A 149 21.83 -11.82 13.76
CA LEU A 149 21.43 -11.41 15.11
C LEU A 149 22.43 -11.90 16.17
N ALA A 150 22.99 -13.10 16.02
CA ALA A 150 23.98 -13.64 16.93
C ALA A 150 25.33 -12.90 16.91
N VAL A 151 25.70 -12.28 15.79
CA VAL A 151 26.96 -11.52 15.66
C VAL A 151 26.81 -10.03 16.00
N ILE A 152 25.59 -9.47 16.04
CA ILE A 152 25.38 -8.04 16.39
C ILE A 152 26.10 -7.63 17.69
N PRO A 153 26.03 -8.38 18.80
CA PRO A 153 26.74 -8.01 20.03
C PRO A 153 28.26 -7.92 19.89
N GLN A 154 28.84 -8.59 18.90
CA GLN A 154 30.28 -8.62 18.64
C GLN A 154 30.74 -7.46 17.77
N ILE A 155 29.87 -6.97 16.89
CA ILE A 155 30.17 -5.86 15.97
C ILE A 155 29.70 -4.50 16.49
N SER A 156 28.75 -4.50 17.43
CA SER A 156 28.22 -3.27 18.04
C SER A 156 29.28 -2.58 18.90
N PRO A 157 29.39 -1.24 18.85
CA PRO A 157 30.29 -0.50 19.72
C PRO A 157 29.86 -0.52 21.20
N VAL A 158 28.62 -0.90 21.50
CA VAL A 158 28.05 -0.88 22.86
C VAL A 158 27.31 -2.18 23.14
N THR A 159 27.22 -2.58 24.41
CA THR A 159 26.39 -3.72 24.83
C THR A 159 24.94 -3.51 24.38
N THR A 160 24.42 -4.48 23.62
CA THR A 160 23.14 -4.37 22.92
C THR A 160 22.24 -5.55 23.34
N ASP A 161 20.99 -5.27 23.72
CA ASP A 161 19.97 -6.29 23.98
C ASP A 161 19.29 -6.63 22.65
N VAL A 162 19.76 -7.69 21.98
CA VAL A 162 19.36 -8.05 20.61
C VAL A 162 17.84 -8.17 20.46
N ASP A 163 17.14 -8.71 21.46
CA ASP A 163 15.71 -8.98 21.39
C ASP A 163 14.85 -7.70 21.44
N LYS A 164 15.38 -6.60 21.99
CA LYS A 164 14.64 -5.34 22.17
C LYS A 164 15.12 -4.21 21.27
N THR A 165 16.38 -4.27 20.84
CA THR A 165 17.06 -3.12 20.26
C THR A 165 17.53 -3.35 18.83
N VAL A 166 17.40 -4.57 18.30
CA VAL A 166 17.87 -4.93 16.96
C VAL A 166 16.71 -5.42 16.11
N VAL A 167 16.57 -4.85 14.92
CA VAL A 167 15.65 -5.35 13.90
C VAL A 167 16.40 -5.51 12.59
N ILE A 168 16.29 -6.70 11.99
CA ILE A 168 16.86 -6.99 10.67
C ILE A 168 15.73 -7.42 9.73
N HIS A 169 15.60 -6.76 8.58
CA HIS A 169 14.56 -7.05 7.60
C HIS A 169 15.00 -6.86 6.15
N GLY A 170 14.08 -7.20 5.25
CA GLY A 170 14.32 -7.33 3.82
C GLY A 170 14.57 -8.78 3.38
N LEU A 171 14.51 -9.02 2.07
CA LEU A 171 14.67 -10.37 1.49
C LEU A 171 16.12 -10.86 1.54
N SER A 172 17.09 -9.95 1.48
CA SER A 172 18.53 -10.22 1.61
C SER A 172 19.08 -9.80 2.98
N ASN A 173 18.21 -9.50 3.95
CA ASN A 173 18.60 -8.92 5.25
C ASN A 173 19.42 -7.62 5.09
N GLN A 174 19.04 -6.80 4.10
CA GLN A 174 19.75 -5.58 3.74
C GLN A 174 19.44 -4.38 4.63
N ARG A 175 18.49 -4.49 5.56
CA ARG A 175 18.14 -3.39 6.47
C ARG A 175 18.35 -3.78 7.91
N LEU A 176 19.21 -3.03 8.59
CA LEU A 176 19.48 -3.11 10.01
C LEU A 176 18.95 -1.84 10.69
N GLU A 177 18.12 -2.00 11.70
CA GLU A 177 17.73 -0.95 12.62
C GLU A 177 18.23 -1.31 14.02
N LEU A 178 18.98 -0.40 14.62
CA LEU A 178 19.67 -0.62 15.89
C LEU A 178 19.41 0.55 16.84
N ALA A 179 18.88 0.27 18.02
CA ALA A 179 18.74 1.24 19.10
C ALA A 179 19.88 1.07 20.11
N LEU A 180 20.77 2.05 20.23
CA LEU A 180 21.87 2.00 21.19
C LEU A 180 21.53 2.82 22.43
N PRO A 181 21.94 2.37 23.63
CA PRO A 181 21.67 3.10 24.87
C PRO A 181 22.61 4.31 25.08
N ALA A 182 23.68 4.41 24.30
CA ALA A 182 24.67 5.48 24.38
C ALA A 182 24.83 6.14 23.01
N ALA A 183 25.21 7.43 23.03
CA ALA A 183 25.61 8.14 21.82
C ALA A 183 26.85 7.50 21.20
N ILE A 184 26.91 7.55 19.88
CA ILE A 184 28.07 7.11 19.10
C ILE A 184 28.48 8.22 18.14
N THR A 185 29.71 8.16 17.67
CA THR A 185 30.24 9.05 16.64
C THR A 185 29.87 8.57 15.22
N ALA A 186 29.98 9.46 14.24
CA ALA A 186 29.79 9.11 12.83
C ALA A 186 30.78 8.03 12.36
N ASP A 187 32.03 8.08 12.85
CA ASP A 187 33.06 7.09 12.54
C ASP A 187 32.69 5.69 13.09
N GLU A 188 32.14 5.63 14.30
CA GLU A 188 31.63 4.39 14.89
C GLU A 188 30.41 3.85 14.13
N ALA A 189 29.54 4.74 13.65
CA ALA A 189 28.41 4.37 12.80
C ALA A 189 28.88 3.76 11.46
N THR A 190 29.87 4.37 10.81
CA THR A 190 30.49 3.85 9.58
C THR A 190 31.22 2.53 9.82
N ALA A 191 31.93 2.41 10.94
CA ALA A 191 32.61 1.17 11.32
C ALA A 191 31.60 0.04 11.60
N LEU A 192 30.46 0.34 12.22
CA LEU A 192 29.38 -0.62 12.42
C LEU A 192 28.75 -1.03 11.09
N PHE A 193 28.49 -0.07 10.19
CA PHE A 193 27.96 -0.34 8.85
C PHE A 193 28.86 -1.31 8.09
N ASN A 194 30.17 -1.05 8.05
CA ASN A 194 31.13 -1.90 7.35
C ASN A 194 31.21 -3.30 7.97
N ARG A 195 31.29 -3.39 9.31
CA ARG A 195 31.29 -4.69 10.00
C ARG A 195 30.01 -5.48 9.72
N TYR A 196 28.86 -4.82 9.67
CA TYR A 196 27.60 -5.48 9.32
C TYR A 196 27.58 -5.95 7.86
N ALA A 197 28.05 -5.13 6.92
CA ALA A 197 28.17 -5.50 5.51
C ALA A 197 29.07 -6.74 5.32
N ASP A 198 30.22 -6.77 5.99
CA ASP A 198 31.17 -7.88 5.93
C ASP A 198 30.58 -9.18 6.51
N GLN A 199 29.91 -9.09 7.66
CA GLN A 199 29.23 -10.25 8.25
C GLN A 199 28.09 -10.75 7.37
N ARG A 200 27.30 -9.85 6.77
CA ARG A 200 26.25 -10.22 5.82
C ARG A 200 26.84 -10.97 4.64
N ALA A 201 27.89 -10.42 4.02
CA ALA A 201 28.54 -11.02 2.88
C ALA A 201 29.08 -12.43 3.20
N ALA A 202 29.74 -12.59 4.35
CA ALA A 202 30.25 -13.87 4.81
C ALA A 202 29.16 -14.93 5.00
N ILE A 203 28.01 -14.54 5.56
CA ILE A 203 26.88 -15.45 5.82
C ILE A 203 26.11 -15.79 4.52
N THR A 204 25.95 -14.84 3.61
CA THR A 204 25.19 -15.05 2.36
C THR A 204 26.04 -15.67 1.24
N GLY A 205 27.37 -15.64 1.38
CA GLY A 205 28.34 -16.09 0.39
C GLY A 205 28.59 -15.06 -0.73
N GLU A 206 28.41 -13.77 -0.43
CA GLU A 206 28.75 -12.67 -1.33
C GLU A 206 30.26 -12.37 -1.26
N ASP A 207 30.81 -11.84 -2.35
CA ASP A 207 32.22 -11.42 -2.37
C ASP A 207 32.38 -10.12 -1.59
N ALA A 208 33.09 -10.18 -0.45
CA ALA A 208 33.37 -9.03 0.39
C ALA A 208 34.14 -7.91 -0.34
N ALA A 209 34.87 -8.24 -1.42
CA ALA A 209 35.59 -7.26 -2.23
C ALA A 209 34.66 -6.49 -3.19
N ASP A 210 33.46 -6.99 -3.48
CA ASP A 210 32.50 -6.32 -4.35
C ASP A 210 31.62 -5.36 -3.52
N PHE A 211 31.96 -4.07 -3.58
CA PHE A 211 31.19 -3.01 -2.94
C PHE A 211 29.74 -2.96 -3.44
N SER A 212 29.53 -3.17 -4.75
CA SER A 212 28.19 -3.12 -5.34
C SER A 212 27.32 -4.25 -4.78
N ALA A 213 27.89 -5.44 -4.62
CA ALA A 213 27.16 -6.58 -4.07
C ALA A 213 26.87 -6.43 -2.56
N THR A 214 27.80 -5.86 -1.79
CA THR A 214 27.78 -5.95 -0.32
C THR A 214 27.28 -4.69 0.39
N ARG A 215 27.41 -3.51 -0.22
CA ARG A 215 27.18 -2.23 0.46
C ARG A 215 26.16 -1.33 -0.25
N SER A 216 26.04 -1.43 -1.57
CA SER A 216 25.19 -0.50 -2.34
C SER A 216 23.68 -0.62 -2.07
N ASP A 217 23.20 -1.79 -1.63
CA ASP A 217 21.80 -2.04 -1.32
C ASP A 217 21.48 -1.97 0.18
N LEU A 218 22.49 -1.74 1.01
CA LEU A 218 22.44 -1.83 2.46
C LEU A 218 21.90 -0.54 3.09
N ILE A 219 21.04 -0.71 4.09
CA ILE A 219 20.47 0.38 4.89
C ILE A 219 20.74 0.08 6.36
N VAL A 220 21.50 0.94 7.02
CA VAL A 220 21.74 0.84 8.47
C VAL A 220 21.24 2.10 9.13
N LYS A 221 20.26 1.93 10.03
CA LYS A 221 19.69 2.99 10.86
C LYS A 221 20.08 2.74 12.30
N ILE A 222 20.77 3.69 12.90
CA ILE A 222 21.18 3.66 14.29
C ILE A 222 20.43 4.78 15.01
N VAL A 223 19.78 4.46 16.12
CA VAL A 223 19.06 5.42 16.96
C VAL A 223 19.73 5.45 18.32
N THR A 224 20.10 6.65 18.79
CA THR A 224 20.66 6.86 20.12
C THR A 224 19.88 7.95 20.86
N PRO A 225 20.06 8.13 22.18
CA PRO A 225 19.37 9.18 22.93
C PRO A 225 19.68 10.62 22.46
N GLU A 226 20.83 10.85 21.82
CA GLU A 226 21.29 12.19 21.39
C GLU A 226 21.03 12.48 19.90
N GLY A 227 20.33 11.58 19.22
CA GLY A 227 20.25 11.57 17.77
C GLY A 227 21.01 10.39 17.17
N GLY A 228 20.59 9.99 15.98
CA GLY A 228 21.03 8.77 15.33
C GLY A 228 21.81 9.02 14.05
N TYR A 229 22.09 7.93 13.34
CA TYR A 229 22.70 7.96 12.02
C TYR A 229 21.92 7.04 11.09
N LEU A 230 21.72 7.49 9.86
CA LEU A 230 21.18 6.68 8.78
C LEU A 230 22.21 6.65 7.65
N ILE A 231 22.60 5.44 7.26
CA ILE A 231 23.42 5.18 6.08
C ILE A 231 22.54 4.37 5.13
N GLU A 232 22.13 4.99 4.03
CA GLU A 232 21.22 4.40 3.05
C GLU A 232 21.92 4.31 1.69
N GLN A 233 22.13 3.09 1.21
CA GLN A 233 22.57 2.80 -0.16
C GLN A 233 23.77 3.65 -0.61
N PRO A 234 24.91 3.58 0.11
CA PRO A 234 26.08 4.36 -0.25
C PRO A 234 26.55 4.04 -1.66
N LYS A 235 26.92 5.08 -2.42
CA LYS A 235 27.35 4.94 -3.82
C LYS A 235 28.77 4.41 -3.97
N SER A 236 29.60 4.58 -2.96
CA SER A 236 31.00 4.15 -2.96
C SER A 236 31.58 4.10 -1.55
N GLN A 237 32.73 3.45 -1.40
CA GLN A 237 33.50 3.46 -0.16
C GLN A 237 33.95 4.88 0.22
N ALA A 238 34.35 5.70 -0.75
CA ALA A 238 34.73 7.08 -0.52
C ALA A 238 33.60 7.91 0.10
N ALA A 239 32.34 7.65 -0.29
CA ALA A 239 31.17 8.35 0.26
C ALA A 239 30.88 7.97 1.73
N LEU A 240 31.34 6.80 2.18
CA LEU A 240 31.29 6.41 3.59
C LEU A 240 32.42 7.06 4.39
N GLU A 241 33.61 7.17 3.79
CA GLU A 241 34.81 7.73 4.43
C GLU A 241 34.77 9.26 4.55
N ASP A 242 34.19 9.96 3.57
CA ASP A 242 34.02 11.41 3.61
C ASP A 242 32.75 11.85 4.37
N GLY A 243 31.94 10.90 4.82
CA GLY A 243 30.69 11.12 5.56
C GLY A 243 29.51 11.60 4.72
N SER A 244 29.64 11.74 3.40
CA SER A 244 28.57 12.23 2.52
C SER A 244 27.38 11.27 2.41
N ALA A 245 27.59 9.99 2.71
CA ALA A 245 26.53 8.97 2.78
C ALA A 245 25.87 8.86 4.17
N ILE A 246 26.31 9.65 5.16
CA ILE A 246 25.81 9.60 6.54
C ILE A 246 24.81 10.72 6.77
N GLN A 247 23.56 10.35 7.05
CA GLN A 247 22.54 11.29 7.49
C GLN A 247 22.43 11.27 9.02
N VAL A 248 22.64 12.41 9.67
CA VAL A 248 22.40 12.58 11.10
C VAL A 248 20.89 12.68 11.35
N LEU A 249 20.39 11.90 12.29
CA LEU A 249 19.00 11.91 12.74
C LEU A 249 18.91 12.75 14.02
N GLY A 250 18.14 13.84 14.01
CA GLY A 250 17.92 14.71 15.17
C GLY A 250 16.71 14.34 16.02
#